data_AF-Q0PQC3-F1
#
_entry.id   AF-Q0PQC3-F1
#
_cell.length_a   1.000
_cell.length_b   1.000
_cell.length_c   1.000
_cell.angle_alpha   90.00
_cell.angle_beta   90.00
_cell.angle_gamma   90.00
#
_symmetry.space_group_name_H-M   'P 1'
#
loop_
_entity.id
_entity.type
_entity.pdbx_description
1 polymer ?
#
loop_
_entity_poly.entity_id
_entity_poly.type
_entity_poly.pdbx_seq_one_letter_code
_entity_poly.pdbx_strand_id
1 'polypeptide(L)'
;LGEPVFDVRECQLRGTTYAAPLRVLVRLVIYDKEAPAGSNVVKDIREQEVYMGEMPLMTDTGTFVINGTERVIVSQLHRSPGVFFDHDKGKTHSSGKLLFSARVIPYRGSWLDFEFDPKDNVFVRIDRRRKLPATVLLRALGYDTEQILGMFFETDTFSLTKRTVKVNLGARTAAR
;
A
#
# COMPACT_ATOMS: atom_id res chain seq x y z
N LEU A 1 -18.27 22.63 9.44
CA LEU A 1 -19.14 21.83 10.33
C LEU A 1 -20.20 22.76 10.86
N GLY A 2 -21.46 22.33 10.87
CA GLY A 2 -22.51 23.09 11.56
C GLY A 2 -22.44 22.90 13.07
N GLU A 3 -23.38 23.52 13.77
CA GLU A 3 -23.52 23.33 15.21
C GLU A 3 -24.30 22.04 15.51
N PRO A 4 -23.97 21.31 16.60
CA PRO A 4 -24.78 20.21 17.08
C PRO A 4 -26.21 20.66 17.37
N VAL A 5 -27.18 19.80 17.05
CA VAL A 5 -28.61 20.10 17.30
C VAL A 5 -28.92 20.12 18.80
N PHE A 6 -28.18 19.33 19.58
CA PHE A 6 -28.34 19.16 21.01
C PHE A 6 -26.96 19.17 21.68
N ASP A 7 -26.93 19.58 22.95
CA ASP A 7 -25.73 19.44 23.77
C ASP A 7 -25.52 17.98 24.24
N VAL A 8 -24.37 17.72 24.87
CA VAL A 8 -23.99 16.38 25.35
C VAL A 8 -25.03 15.79 26.32
N ARG A 9 -25.56 16.60 27.24
CA ARG A 9 -26.50 16.15 28.29
C ARG A 9 -27.87 15.84 27.70
N GLU A 10 -28.33 16.66 26.77
CA GLU A 10 -29.54 16.41 26.02
C GLU A 10 -29.45 15.13 25.18
N CYS A 11 -28.33 14.89 24.51
CA CYS A 11 -28.11 13.65 23.76
C CYS A 11 -28.20 12.41 24.65
N GLN A 12 -27.61 12.46 25.85
CA GLN A 12 -27.68 11.37 26.83
C GLN A 12 -29.12 11.11 27.28
N LEU A 13 -29.87 12.15 27.64
CA LEU A 13 -31.27 12.02 28.08
C LEU A 13 -32.22 11.54 26.97
N ARG A 14 -32.00 11.99 25.73
CA ARG A 14 -32.85 11.69 24.58
C ARG A 14 -32.49 10.37 23.88
N GLY A 15 -31.36 9.75 24.23
CA GLY A 15 -30.89 8.55 23.53
C GLY A 15 -30.34 8.83 22.12
N THR A 16 -29.88 10.04 21.84
CA THR A 16 -29.37 10.46 20.51
C THR A 16 -27.84 10.54 20.48
N THR A 17 -27.26 10.66 19.28
CA THR A 17 -25.80 10.81 19.11
C THR A 17 -25.42 12.29 19.14
N TYR A 18 -24.38 12.63 19.90
CA TYR A 18 -23.82 13.98 19.90
C TYR A 18 -22.97 14.18 18.64
N ALA A 19 -23.53 14.87 17.65
CA ALA A 19 -22.92 15.05 16.34
C ALA A 19 -23.24 16.42 15.74
N ALA A 20 -22.39 16.86 14.82
CA ALA A 20 -22.60 18.07 14.03
C ALA A 20 -22.84 17.71 12.55
N PRO A 21 -23.71 18.45 11.84
CA PRO A 21 -23.92 18.23 10.42
C PRO A 21 -22.66 18.62 9.62
N LEU A 22 -22.20 17.70 8.77
CA LEU A 22 -21.13 17.93 7.81
C LEU A 22 -21.72 18.43 6.50
N ARG A 23 -21.43 19.69 6.17
CA ARG A 23 -21.74 20.27 4.88
C ARG A 23 -20.45 20.62 4.15
N VAL A 24 -20.41 20.30 2.86
CA VAL A 24 -19.23 20.51 2.00
C VAL A 24 -19.66 21.27 0.77
N LEU A 25 -18.93 22.35 0.47
CA LEU A 25 -19.09 23.11 -0.75
C LEU A 25 -18.46 22.33 -1.91
N VAL A 26 -19.29 21.90 -2.85
CA VAL A 26 -18.84 21.17 -4.04
C VAL A 26 -19.09 21.99 -5.29
N ARG A 27 -18.20 21.82 -6.27
CA ARG A 27 -18.27 22.49 -7.57
C ARG A 27 -18.29 21.45 -8.69
N LEU A 28 -19.32 21.49 -9.52
CA LEU A 28 -19.43 20.74 -10.76
C LEU A 28 -19.07 21.65 -11.94
N VAL A 29 -17.99 21.33 -12.63
CA VAL A 29 -17.56 22.04 -13.85
C VAL A 29 -17.94 21.18 -15.06
N ILE A 30 -18.71 21.75 -15.98
CA ILE A 30 -19.14 21.11 -17.22
C ILE A 30 -18.31 21.71 -18.35
N TYR A 31 -17.60 20.85 -19.10
CA TYR A 31 -16.81 21.26 -20.26
C TYR A 31 -17.60 21.14 -21.55
N ASP A 32 -17.29 22.02 -22.50
CA ASP A 32 -17.89 21.97 -23.83
C ASP A 32 -17.26 20.84 -24.67
N LYS A 33 -18.12 20.03 -25.29
CA LYS A 33 -17.71 18.90 -26.13
C LYS A 33 -17.44 19.32 -27.58
N GLU A 34 -17.96 20.47 -28.00
CA GLU A 34 -17.77 21.00 -29.35
C GLU A 34 -16.49 21.85 -29.48
N ALA A 35 -15.82 22.10 -28.36
CA ALA A 35 -14.57 22.82 -28.33
C ALA A 35 -13.43 22.03 -29.02
N PRO A 36 -12.45 22.71 -29.65
CA PRO A 36 -11.29 22.07 -30.26
C PRO A 36 -10.61 21.07 -29.32
N ALA A 37 -10.17 19.92 -29.85
CA ALA A 37 -9.49 18.88 -29.07
C ALA A 37 -8.25 19.47 -28.34
N GLY A 38 -8.21 19.34 -27.02
CA GLY A 38 -7.18 19.92 -26.16
C GLY A 38 -7.52 21.28 -25.56
N SER A 39 -8.67 21.87 -25.91
CA SER A 39 -9.20 23.06 -25.25
C SER A 39 -10.25 22.68 -24.20
N ASN A 40 -9.93 22.87 -22.92
CA ASN A 40 -10.85 22.65 -21.81
C ASN A 40 -11.75 23.89 -21.61
N VAL A 41 -12.57 24.22 -22.61
CA VAL A 41 -13.49 25.35 -22.54
C VAL A 41 -14.62 25.01 -21.57
N VAL A 42 -14.78 25.83 -20.52
CA VAL A 42 -15.82 25.65 -19.53
C VAL A 42 -17.15 26.13 -20.11
N LYS A 43 -18.15 25.24 -20.08
CA LYS A 43 -19.53 25.53 -20.53
C LYS A 43 -20.41 26.05 -19.40
N ASP A 44 -20.30 25.43 -18.23
CA ASP A 44 -21.12 25.77 -17.06
C ASP A 44 -20.37 25.41 -15.77
N ILE A 45 -20.63 26.15 -14.70
CA ILE A 45 -20.13 25.87 -13.35
C ILE A 45 -21.31 25.95 -12.39
N ARG A 46 -21.53 24.86 -11.66
CA ARG A 46 -22.54 24.79 -10.60
C ARG A 46 -21.85 24.57 -9.27
N GLU A 47 -22.14 25.43 -8.31
CA GLU A 47 -21.59 25.34 -6.96
C GLU A 47 -22.73 25.19 -5.96
N GLN A 48 -22.62 24.21 -5.07
CA GLN A 48 -23.67 23.92 -4.10
C GLN A 48 -23.07 23.40 -2.81
N GLU A 49 -23.63 23.84 -1.68
CA GLU A 49 -23.38 23.23 -0.39
C GLU A 49 -24.19 21.93 -0.27
N VAL A 50 -23.50 20.80 -0.12
CA VAL A 50 -24.12 19.47 -0.02
C VAL A 50 -23.96 18.93 1.40
N TYR A 51 -25.05 18.41 1.95
CA TYR A 51 -25.05 17.70 3.22
C TYR A 51 -24.48 16.29 3.05
N MET A 52 -23.43 15.97 3.81
CA MET A 52 -22.67 14.72 3.72
C MET A 52 -22.92 13.77 4.91
N GLY A 53 -23.89 14.09 5.77
CA GLY A 53 -24.22 13.33 6.99
C GLY A 53 -23.81 14.04 8.28
N GLU A 54 -23.94 13.34 9.41
CA GLU A 54 -23.55 13.83 10.73
C GLU A 54 -22.20 13.25 11.16
N MET A 55 -21.36 14.07 11.77
CA MET A 55 -20.07 13.67 12.32
C MET A 55 -20.13 13.69 13.85
N PRO A 56 -19.98 12.53 14.53
CA PRO A 56 -19.91 12.49 15.99
C PRO A 56 -18.78 13.36 16.50
N LEU A 57 -19.07 14.17 17.52
CA LEU A 57 -18.09 15.05 18.14
C LEU A 57 -17.55 14.45 19.43
N MET A 58 -16.29 14.73 19.70
CA MET A 58 -15.64 14.37 20.95
C MET A 58 -16.06 15.35 22.06
N THR A 59 -16.32 14.83 23.25
CA THR A 59 -16.55 15.62 24.46
C THR A 59 -15.23 16.13 25.05
N ASP A 60 -15.29 17.05 26.02
CA ASP A 60 -14.10 17.58 26.71
C ASP A 60 -13.33 16.51 27.49
N THR A 61 -13.95 15.35 27.77
CA THR A 61 -13.33 14.22 28.46
C THR A 61 -12.75 13.16 27.52
N GLY A 62 -12.79 13.39 26.19
CA GLY A 62 -12.26 12.44 25.20
C GLY A 62 -13.20 11.27 24.89
N THR A 63 -14.48 11.38 25.24
CA THR A 63 -15.52 10.37 24.95
C THR A 63 -16.41 10.81 23.79
N PHE A 64 -17.27 9.92 23.30
CA PHE A 64 -18.28 10.19 22.29
C PHE A 64 -19.64 9.71 22.80
N VAL A 65 -20.70 10.51 22.65
CA VAL A 65 -22.07 10.07 22.95
C VAL A 65 -22.68 9.44 21.70
N ILE A 66 -22.88 8.13 21.71
CA ILE A 66 -23.50 7.36 20.62
C ILE A 66 -24.80 6.74 21.14
N ASN A 67 -25.94 7.12 20.56
CA ASN A 67 -27.27 6.68 21.00
C ASN A 67 -27.49 6.88 22.52
N GLY A 68 -27.13 8.05 23.03
CA GLY A 68 -27.24 8.44 24.44
C GLY A 68 -26.23 7.80 25.39
N THR A 69 -25.37 6.90 24.92
CA THR A 69 -24.36 6.23 25.75
C THR A 69 -22.97 6.75 25.44
N GLU A 70 -22.17 7.02 26.48
CA GLU A 70 -20.77 7.37 26.30
C GLU A 70 -19.94 6.17 25.83
N ARG A 71 -19.08 6.43 24.85
CA ARG A 71 -18.16 5.46 24.26
C ARG A 71 -16.78 6.07 24.15
N VAL A 72 -15.77 5.21 24.22
CA VAL A 72 -14.37 5.57 24.02
C VAL A 72 -13.85 4.81 22.80
N ILE A 73 -13.07 5.50 21.97
CA ILE A 73 -12.34 4.87 20.88
C ILE A 73 -10.97 4.48 21.42
N VAL A 74 -10.64 3.18 21.34
CA VAL A 74 -9.32 2.67 21.75
C VAL A 74 -8.32 2.81 20.60
N SER A 75 -7.13 3.32 20.93
CA SER A 75 -6.02 3.38 19.97
C SER A 75 -5.60 1.99 19.53
N GLN A 76 -5.54 1.75 18.23
CA GLN A 76 -5.08 0.48 17.68
C GLN A 76 -3.56 0.50 17.46
N LEU A 77 -2.88 -0.53 17.96
CA LEU A 77 -1.48 -0.79 17.63
C LEU A 77 -1.41 -1.74 16.43
N HIS A 78 -0.99 -1.22 15.28
CA HIS A 78 -0.79 -1.99 14.05
C HIS A 78 0.62 -1.75 13.50
N ARG A 79 1.10 -2.66 12.64
CA ARG A 79 2.39 -2.47 11.97
C ARG A 79 2.31 -1.28 11.03
N SER A 80 3.36 -0.46 11.01
CA SER A 80 3.47 0.62 10.04
C SER A 80 3.59 0.06 8.61
N PRO A 81 3.14 0.80 7.60
CA PRO A 81 3.49 0.51 6.22
C PRO A 81 5.01 0.49 6.03
N GLY A 82 5.50 -0.40 5.18
CA GLY A 82 6.93 -0.55 4.92
C GLY A 82 7.32 -1.96 4.48
N VAL A 83 8.63 -2.18 4.41
CA VAL A 83 9.23 -3.48 4.07
C VAL A 83 9.80 -4.10 5.35
N PHE A 84 9.38 -5.32 5.64
CA PHE A 84 9.79 -6.08 6.81
C PHE A 84 10.58 -7.31 6.37
N PHE A 85 11.75 -7.53 6.97
CA PHE A 85 12.55 -8.72 6.76
C PHE A 85 12.48 -9.59 8.02
N ASP A 86 12.28 -10.89 7.85
CA ASP A 86 12.15 -11.84 8.96
C ASP A 86 12.67 -13.22 8.53
N HIS A 87 12.91 -14.11 9.50
CA HIS A 87 13.21 -15.50 9.25
C HIS A 87 12.46 -16.42 10.22
N ASP A 88 12.18 -17.64 9.77
CA ASP A 88 11.36 -18.61 10.51
C ASP A 88 12.05 -19.24 11.76
N LYS A 89 13.25 -18.78 12.10
CA LYS A 89 14.11 -19.32 13.17
C LYS A 89 14.37 -20.84 13.03
N GLY A 90 14.35 -21.37 11.81
CA GLY A 90 14.63 -22.78 11.51
C GLY A 90 13.51 -23.73 11.93
N LYS A 91 12.31 -23.21 12.23
CA LYS A 91 11.17 -24.02 12.72
C LYS A 91 10.40 -24.69 11.61
N THR A 92 10.47 -24.19 10.37
CA THR A 92 9.58 -24.63 9.28
C THR A 92 10.11 -25.86 8.56
N HIS A 93 11.43 -26.06 8.52
CA HIS A 93 12.05 -27.18 7.81
C HIS A 93 12.87 -28.04 8.77
N SER A 94 12.75 -29.36 8.65
CA SER A 94 13.40 -30.34 9.55
C SER A 94 14.93 -30.27 9.54
N SER A 95 15.54 -29.69 8.50
CA SER A 95 16.99 -29.47 8.47
C SER A 95 17.46 -28.33 9.38
N GLY A 96 16.55 -27.57 9.99
CA GLY A 96 16.88 -26.38 10.79
C GLY A 96 17.37 -25.19 9.99
N LYS A 97 17.29 -25.25 8.65
CA LYS A 97 17.71 -24.14 7.77
C LYS A 97 16.80 -22.93 7.98
N LEU A 98 17.41 -21.76 8.14
CA LEU A 98 16.70 -20.50 8.25
C LEU A 98 16.07 -20.12 6.90
N LEU A 99 14.76 -19.91 6.88
CA LEU A 99 14.05 -19.42 5.71
C LEU A 99 13.76 -17.93 5.88
N PHE A 100 14.40 -17.12 5.05
CA PHE A 100 14.21 -15.67 5.04
C PHE A 100 12.98 -15.28 4.24
N SER A 101 12.37 -14.16 4.64
CA SER A 101 11.23 -13.57 3.96
C SER A 101 11.31 -12.04 3.99
N ALA A 102 10.75 -11.42 2.96
CA ALA A 102 10.54 -9.98 2.90
C ALA A 102 9.06 -9.70 2.64
N ARG A 103 8.44 -8.84 3.43
CA ARG A 103 7.02 -8.50 3.32
C ARG A 103 6.85 -7.00 3.12
N VAL A 104 6.18 -6.63 2.03
CA VAL A 104 5.79 -5.26 1.74
C VAL A 104 4.34 -5.05 2.23
N ILE A 105 4.19 -4.19 3.23
CA ILE A 105 2.90 -3.80 3.80
C ILE A 105 2.56 -2.40 3.30
N PRO A 106 1.57 -2.22 2.40
CA PRO A 106 1.15 -0.89 1.99
C PRO A 106 0.22 -0.26 3.03
N TYR A 107 0.06 1.07 2.98
CA TYR A 107 -0.97 1.75 3.79
C TYR A 107 -2.39 1.38 3.36
N ARG A 108 -2.61 1.22 2.04
CA ARG A 108 -3.83 0.70 1.43
C ARG A 108 -3.46 -0.16 0.23
N GLY A 109 -4.13 -1.30 0.07
CA GLY A 109 -3.93 -2.21 -1.07
C GLY A 109 -3.39 -3.58 -0.68
N SER A 110 -3.00 -4.35 -1.69
CA SER A 110 -2.56 -5.73 -1.55
C SER A 110 -1.17 -5.87 -0.93
N TRP A 111 -0.99 -6.90 -0.10
CA TRP A 111 0.29 -7.23 0.50
C TRP A 111 1.13 -8.06 -0.47
N LEU A 112 2.43 -7.81 -0.49
CA LEU A 112 3.39 -8.54 -1.32
C LEU A 112 4.43 -9.22 -0.44
N ASP A 113 4.43 -10.54 -0.45
CA ASP A 113 5.33 -11.37 0.36
C ASP A 113 6.33 -12.08 -0.55
N PHE A 114 7.62 -11.98 -0.24
CA PHE A 114 8.71 -12.77 -0.80
C PHE A 114 9.21 -13.76 0.24
N GLU A 115 9.44 -15.01 -0.15
CA GLU A 115 9.92 -16.05 0.76
C GLU A 115 10.86 -17.01 0.05
N PHE A 116 11.90 -17.45 0.77
CA PHE A 116 12.73 -18.57 0.36
C PHE A 116 12.06 -19.90 0.69
N ASP A 117 12.27 -20.90 -0.15
CA ASP A 117 11.99 -22.30 0.17
C ASP A 117 13.26 -23.03 0.68
N PRO A 118 13.15 -24.27 1.18
CA PRO A 118 14.31 -25.04 1.62
C PRO A 118 15.35 -25.31 0.52
N LYS A 119 14.96 -25.21 -0.75
CA LYS A 119 15.81 -25.43 -1.94
C LYS A 119 16.41 -24.13 -2.49
N ASP A 120 16.38 -23.05 -1.73
CA ASP A 120 16.89 -21.72 -2.10
C ASP A 120 16.19 -21.04 -3.29
N ASN A 121 14.97 -21.46 -3.60
CA ASN A 121 14.16 -20.79 -4.61
C ASN A 121 13.37 -19.64 -3.98
N VAL A 122 13.34 -18.50 -4.67
CA VAL A 122 12.58 -17.32 -4.25
C VAL A 122 11.17 -17.38 -4.84
N PHE A 123 10.19 -17.20 -3.98
CA PHE A 123 8.79 -17.16 -4.37
C PHE A 123 8.12 -15.88 -3.88
N VAL A 124 6.99 -15.57 -4.51
CA VAL A 124 6.13 -14.45 -4.20
C VAL A 124 4.72 -14.92 -3.87
N ARG A 125 4.04 -14.22 -2.95
CA ARG A 125 2.61 -14.33 -2.68
C ARG A 125 2.00 -12.94 -2.67
N ILE A 126 0.81 -12.81 -3.27
CA ILE A 126 0.00 -11.61 -3.19
C ILE A 126 -1.17 -11.91 -2.27
N ASP A 127 -1.39 -11.09 -1.25
CA ASP A 127 -2.46 -11.25 -0.25
C ASP A 127 -2.48 -12.63 0.42
N ARG A 128 -1.29 -13.19 0.69
CA ARG A 128 -1.09 -14.55 1.26
C ARG A 128 -1.80 -15.67 0.47
N ARG A 129 -2.08 -15.45 -0.81
CA ARG A 129 -2.65 -16.46 -1.72
C ARG A 129 -1.57 -17.46 -2.18
N ARG A 130 -1.85 -18.18 -3.27
CA ARG A 130 -0.95 -19.21 -3.82
C ARG A 130 0.47 -18.68 -4.04
N LYS A 131 1.43 -19.56 -3.80
CA LYS A 131 2.85 -19.32 -4.02
C LYS A 131 3.16 -19.37 -5.53
N LEU A 132 3.85 -18.36 -6.03
CA LEU A 132 4.32 -18.27 -7.42
C LEU A 132 5.83 -18.03 -7.44
N PRO A 133 6.59 -18.53 -8.43
CA PRO A 133 8.00 -18.17 -8.55
C PRO A 133 8.15 -16.65 -8.65
N ALA A 134 9.12 -16.06 -7.94
CA ALA A 134 9.30 -14.60 -7.93
C ALA A 134 9.56 -14.03 -9.34
N THR A 135 10.16 -14.84 -10.22
CA THR A 135 10.38 -14.50 -11.63
C THR A 135 9.09 -14.27 -12.42
N VAL A 136 7.95 -14.84 -12.02
CA VAL A 136 6.65 -14.58 -12.65
C VAL A 136 6.25 -13.12 -12.48
N LEU A 137 6.52 -12.53 -11.31
CA LEU A 137 6.28 -11.11 -11.08
C LEU A 137 7.18 -10.24 -11.97
N LEU A 138 8.47 -10.58 -12.09
CA LEU A 138 9.40 -9.83 -12.93
C LEU A 138 9.01 -9.90 -14.41
N ARG A 139 8.58 -11.07 -14.90
CA ARG A 139 8.05 -11.19 -16.27
C ARG A 139 6.77 -10.38 -16.46
N ALA A 140 5.90 -10.33 -15.45
CA ALA A 140 4.69 -9.49 -15.50
C ALA A 140 5.01 -7.98 -15.52
N LEU A 141 6.17 -7.57 -15.01
CA LEU A 141 6.69 -6.20 -15.12
C LEU A 141 7.36 -5.91 -16.48
N GLY A 142 7.42 -6.89 -17.38
CA GLY A 142 7.96 -6.74 -18.73
C GLY A 142 9.44 -7.13 -18.89
N TYR A 143 10.04 -7.76 -17.88
CA TYR A 143 11.44 -8.21 -17.98
C TYR A 143 11.56 -9.58 -18.65
N ASP A 144 12.51 -9.69 -19.59
CA ASP A 144 12.90 -10.97 -20.16
C ASP A 144 13.93 -11.72 -19.28
N THR A 145 14.32 -12.91 -19.72
CA THR A 145 15.24 -13.75 -18.94
C THR A 145 16.65 -13.15 -18.85
N GLU A 146 17.18 -12.55 -19.92
CA GLU A 146 18.53 -11.98 -19.93
C GLU A 146 18.61 -10.77 -19.01
N GLN A 147 17.58 -9.91 -19.03
CA GLN A 147 17.45 -8.77 -18.13
C GLN A 147 17.37 -9.21 -16.67
N ILE A 148 16.55 -10.22 -16.35
CA ILE A 148 16.45 -10.73 -14.98
C ILE A 148 17.81 -11.27 -14.52
N LEU A 149 18.50 -12.05 -15.35
CA LEU A 149 19.82 -12.58 -15.00
C LEU A 149 20.83 -11.44 -14.80
N GLY A 150 20.85 -10.45 -15.69
CA GLY A 150 21.74 -9.28 -15.58
C GLY A 150 21.48 -8.39 -14.36
N MET A 151 20.30 -8.46 -13.73
CA MET A 151 20.01 -7.73 -12.47
C MET A 151 20.59 -8.40 -11.22
N PHE A 152 20.65 -9.73 -11.21
CA PHE A 152 20.96 -10.51 -10.00
C PHE A 152 22.30 -11.26 -10.07
N PHE A 153 22.91 -11.36 -11.25
CA PHE A 153 24.17 -12.08 -11.46
C PHE A 153 25.20 -11.20 -12.18
N GLU A 154 26.45 -11.38 -11.79
CA GLU A 154 27.60 -10.84 -12.54
C GLU A 154 27.88 -11.72 -13.76
N THR A 155 28.33 -11.10 -14.86
CA THR A 155 28.69 -11.83 -16.10
C THR A 155 30.15 -11.58 -16.46
N ASP A 156 30.87 -12.65 -16.75
CA ASP A 156 32.24 -12.57 -17.25
C ASP A 156 32.24 -12.49 -18.78
N THR A 157 33.09 -11.61 -19.33
CA THR A 157 33.21 -11.45 -20.78
C THR A 157 34.46 -12.17 -21.30
N PHE A 158 34.24 -13.07 -22.25
CA PHE A 158 35.31 -13.82 -22.91
C PHE A 158 35.53 -13.30 -24.32
N SER A 159 36.76 -12.92 -24.64
CA SER A 159 37.16 -12.57 -26.01
C SER A 159 37.98 -13.70 -26.62
N LEU A 160 37.46 -14.30 -27.69
CA LEU A 160 38.05 -15.42 -28.41
C LEU A 160 38.77 -14.92 -29.67
N THR A 161 40.07 -15.16 -29.75
CA THR A 161 40.89 -14.95 -30.96
C THR A 161 41.40 -16.29 -31.46
N LYS A 162 41.74 -16.43 -32.76
CA LYS A 162 42.17 -17.70 -33.41
C LYS A 162 43.24 -18.52 -32.65
N ARG A 163 43.99 -17.92 -31.73
CA ARG A 163 45.04 -18.59 -30.93
C ARG A 163 44.96 -18.33 -29.42
N THR A 164 44.04 -17.49 -28.94
CA THR A 164 44.05 -17.04 -27.54
C THR A 164 42.63 -16.74 -27.04
N VAL A 165 42.34 -17.22 -25.83
CA VAL A 165 41.17 -16.84 -25.04
C VAL A 165 41.62 -15.80 -24.03
N LYS A 166 41.02 -14.62 -24.03
CA LYS A 166 41.22 -13.60 -22.99
C LYS A 166 39.94 -13.46 -22.17
N VAL A 167 40.06 -13.69 -20.88
CA VAL A 167 38.97 -13.46 -19.91
C VAL A 167 39.11 -12.03 -19.40
N ASN A 168 38.08 -11.21 -19.62
CA ASN A 168 37.95 -9.93 -18.95
C ASN A 168 37.02 -10.15 -17.77
N LEU A 169 37.61 -10.44 -16.61
CA LEU A 169 36.92 -10.44 -15.34
C LEU A 169 36.47 -8.99 -15.08
N GLY A 170 35.17 -8.80 -14.86
CA GLY A 170 34.62 -7.49 -14.55
C GLY A 170 35.24 -6.94 -13.26
N ALA A 171 36.24 -6.07 -13.40
CA ALA A 171 36.84 -5.41 -12.25
C ALA A 171 35.87 -4.34 -11.71
N ARG A 172 35.12 -4.66 -10.65
CA ARG A 172 34.65 -3.69 -9.66
C ARG A 172 34.27 -4.35 -8.33
N THR A 173 35.24 -4.28 -7.43
CA THR A 173 35.16 -4.05 -5.98
C THR A 173 33.83 -4.36 -5.30
N ALA A 174 33.90 -5.38 -4.44
CA ALA A 174 33.03 -5.58 -3.30
C ALA A 174 32.67 -4.24 -2.62
N ALA A 175 31.40 -3.86 -2.69
CA ALA A 175 30.81 -2.88 -1.79
C ALA A 175 29.27 -3.02 -1.75
N ARG A 176 28.83 -3.90 -0.85
CA ARG A 176 27.60 -3.88 -0.02
C ARG A 176 26.69 -5.08 -0.16
#